data_AF-A0A2A2KJ93-F1
#
_entry.id   AF-A0A2A2KJ93-F1
#
_cell.length_a   1.000
_cell.length_b   1.000
_cell.length_c   1.000
_cell.angle_alpha   90.00
_cell.angle_beta   90.00
_cell.angle_gamma   90.00
#
_symmetry.space_group_name_H-M   'P 1'
#
loop_
_entity.id
_entity.type
_entity.pdbx_description
1 polymer ?
#
loop_
_entity_poly.entity_id
_entity_poly.type
_entity_poly.pdbx_seq_one_letter_code
_entity_poly.pdbx_strand_id
1 'polypeptide(L)'
;MNATSLGYPFIRRRDTIVDENAMQHLLLHESIWSHPFATKWRIGNHRRRSIEEVQAPVARTKWKRVLVYLQLAYEKSKIQSLFPILLLFAYSILGGFIFYSIERPSEESLLVDKSLYIESLKEELVNVLLDVHMRLRNFNETYSNNTHVLNLYHRAYRRYALNRIHRSVYWYTLSAFYLTEHEMHKALALRPQNPEAIWQKHFESNFGRIAALKNYTDQVIVE
;
A
#
# COMPACT_ATOMS: atom_id res chain seq x y z
N MET A 1 59.59 -31.74 -4.94
CA MET A 1 58.65 -32.15 -5.98
C MET A 1 57.25 -31.71 -5.57
N ASN A 2 56.55 -31.03 -6.48
CA ASN A 2 55.10 -30.77 -6.68
C ASN A 2 54.10 -31.49 -5.76
N ALA A 3 52.86 -31.06 -5.51
CA ALA A 3 52.02 -29.87 -5.74
C ALA A 3 50.60 -30.25 -5.23
N THR A 4 49.69 -29.27 -5.17
CA THR A 4 48.21 -29.37 -4.93
C THR A 4 47.81 -29.51 -3.45
N SER A 5 47.22 -28.54 -2.75
CA SER A 5 46.36 -27.38 -3.06
C SER A 5 45.01 -27.72 -3.71
N LEU A 6 44.01 -28.01 -2.86
CA LEU A 6 42.64 -27.46 -2.85
C LEU A 6 41.74 -28.37 -2.00
N GLY A 7 41.14 -27.83 -0.94
CA GLY A 7 40.26 -28.57 -0.05
C GLY A 7 39.41 -27.64 0.80
N TYR A 8 38.42 -26.99 0.18
CA TYR A 8 37.33 -26.35 0.91
C TYR A 8 36.58 -27.40 1.73
N PRO A 9 36.20 -27.14 3.00
CA PRO A 9 35.29 -28.03 3.70
C PRO A 9 33.87 -27.83 3.15
N PHE A 10 33.37 -28.86 2.49
CA PHE A 10 31.96 -29.03 2.13
C PHE A 10 31.17 -29.27 3.42
N ILE A 11 30.33 -28.33 3.85
CA ILE A 11 29.37 -28.56 4.94
C ILE A 11 27.96 -28.59 4.35
N ARG A 12 27.41 -29.79 4.38
CA ARG A 12 26.08 -30.20 3.93
C ARG A 12 25.04 -29.62 4.91
N ARG A 13 24.15 -28.74 4.44
CA ARG A 13 22.93 -28.39 5.18
C ARG A 13 21.94 -29.55 5.10
N ARG A 14 21.49 -30.04 6.26
CA ARG A 14 20.16 -30.62 6.45
C ARG A 14 19.67 -30.24 7.84
N ASP A 15 18.45 -29.70 7.82
CA ASP A 15 17.46 -29.61 8.88
C ASP A 15 17.69 -28.62 10.04
N THR A 16 16.67 -27.77 10.13
CA THR A 16 16.53 -26.51 10.82
C THR A 16 16.03 -26.69 12.25
N ILE A 17 16.83 -26.28 13.22
CA ILE A 17 16.38 -25.52 14.39
C ILE A 17 17.45 -24.43 14.57
N VAL A 18 17.19 -23.26 14.00
CA VAL A 18 18.11 -22.11 14.10
C VAL A 18 17.95 -21.54 15.50
N ASP A 19 18.87 -21.93 16.36
CA ASP A 19 19.02 -21.44 17.72
C ASP A 19 19.27 -19.91 17.67
N GLU A 20 18.27 -19.15 18.11
CA GLU A 20 18.20 -17.67 18.03
C GLU A 20 19.39 -16.98 18.73
N ASN A 21 20.02 -17.72 19.66
CA ASN A 21 21.21 -17.31 20.40
C ASN A 21 22.52 -17.44 19.59
N ALA A 22 22.59 -18.33 18.60
CA ALA A 22 23.79 -18.51 17.77
C ALA A 22 23.96 -17.38 16.73
N MET A 23 22.85 -16.80 16.25
CA MET A 23 22.90 -15.64 15.35
C MET A 23 23.33 -14.37 16.07
N GLN A 24 22.95 -14.18 17.33
CA GLN A 24 23.35 -13.01 18.12
C GLN A 24 24.86 -12.99 18.40
N HIS A 25 25.46 -14.15 18.67
CA HIS A 25 26.91 -14.26 18.90
C HIS A 25 27.76 -14.02 17.64
N LEU A 26 27.23 -14.33 16.45
CA LEU A 26 27.90 -14.04 15.17
C LEU A 26 27.79 -12.57 14.76
N LEU A 27 26.73 -11.86 15.19
CA LEU A 27 26.53 -10.44 14.89
C LEU A 27 27.35 -9.52 15.81
N LEU A 28 27.69 -9.97 17.02
CA LEU A 28 28.45 -9.21 18.02
C LEU A 28 29.97 -9.41 17.94
N HIS A 29 30.47 -10.28 17.07
CA HIS A 29 31.91 -10.52 16.95
C HIS A 29 32.59 -9.42 16.11
N GLU A 30 33.13 -8.43 16.83
CA GLU A 30 33.82 -7.23 16.31
C GLU A 30 34.95 -7.55 15.30
N SER A 31 35.52 -8.77 15.35
CA SER A 31 36.59 -9.20 14.44
C SER A 31 36.13 -9.49 13.00
N ILE A 32 34.83 -9.63 12.73
CA ILE A 32 34.33 -9.84 11.35
C ILE A 32 34.32 -8.51 10.58
N TRP A 33 34.12 -7.39 11.30
CA TRP A 33 34.03 -6.06 10.72
C TRP A 33 35.37 -5.30 10.65
N SER A 34 36.44 -5.80 11.30
CA SER A 34 37.77 -5.16 11.30
C SER A 34 38.64 -5.45 10.06
N HIS A 35 38.25 -6.41 9.22
CA HIS A 35 39.08 -6.87 8.10
C HIS A 35 38.87 -6.22 6.71
N PRO A 36 37.76 -5.52 6.37
CA PRO A 36 37.67 -4.87 5.06
C PRO A 36 38.40 -3.51 4.99
N PHE A 37 38.81 -2.91 6.11
CA PHE A 37 39.38 -1.55 6.16
C PHE A 37 40.85 -1.46 6.59
N ALA A 38 41.53 -2.58 6.81
CA ALA A 38 42.92 -2.62 7.25
C ALA A 38 43.92 -2.95 6.13
N THR A 39 43.85 -2.29 4.97
CA THR A 39 44.93 -2.32 3.96
C THR A 39 45.85 -1.11 4.15
N LYS A 40 46.84 -1.32 5.01
CA LYS A 40 48.04 -0.50 5.21
C LYS A 40 48.72 -0.25 3.85
N TRP A 41 48.80 1.00 3.44
CA TRP A 41 49.69 1.45 2.37
C TRP A 41 51.14 1.15 2.76
N ARG A 42 51.75 0.15 2.13
CA ARG A 42 53.20 -0.08 2.20
C ARG A 42 53.82 0.53 0.96
N ILE A 43 54.32 1.75 1.09
CA ILE A 43 55.15 2.42 0.08
C ILE A 43 56.44 1.60 -0.05
N GLY A 44 56.53 0.81 -1.11
CA GLY A 44 57.72 0.06 -1.52
C GLY A 44 58.21 0.59 -2.85
N ASN A 45 59.26 1.41 -2.81
CA ASN A 45 60.00 1.85 -3.99
C ASN A 45 60.63 0.64 -4.70
N HIS A 46 60.18 0.29 -5.91
CA HIS A 46 61.00 -0.48 -6.85
C HIS A 46 60.71 -0.14 -8.33
N ARG A 47 61.64 0.65 -8.88
CA ARG A 47 62.35 0.47 -10.17
C ARG A 47 61.55 -0.03 -11.39
N ARG A 48 61.49 0.88 -12.39
CA ARG A 48 61.39 0.68 -13.85
C ARG A 48 61.59 -0.75 -14.37
N ARG A 49 60.67 -1.20 -15.24
CA ARG A 49 60.97 -1.78 -16.56
C ARG A 49 59.71 -1.72 -17.45
N SER A 50 59.86 -1.05 -18.59
CA SER A 50 59.00 -1.13 -19.76
C SER A 50 59.16 -2.48 -20.46
N ILE A 51 58.10 -3.02 -21.07
CA ILE A 51 58.09 -3.68 -22.40
C ILE A 51 56.64 -3.70 -22.91
N GLU A 52 56.57 -3.34 -24.19
CA GLU A 52 55.51 -3.29 -25.18
C GLU A 52 54.44 -4.40 -25.21
N GLU A 53 53.20 -3.94 -25.50
CA GLU A 53 52.38 -4.34 -26.64
C GLU A 53 51.65 -5.71 -26.65
N VAL A 54 50.34 -5.65 -26.39
CA VAL A 54 49.33 -6.43 -27.15
C VAL A 54 48.19 -5.48 -27.51
N GLN A 55 48.14 -5.13 -28.79
CA GLN A 55 47.05 -4.39 -29.44
C GLN A 55 45.83 -5.29 -29.66
N ALA A 56 44.62 -4.77 -29.43
CA ALA A 56 43.52 -4.82 -30.39
C ALA A 56 42.38 -3.85 -29.97
N PRO A 57 41.60 -3.32 -30.94
CA PRO A 57 41.00 -1.98 -30.87
C PRO A 57 39.53 -2.03 -30.40
N VAL A 58 38.85 -0.87 -30.45
CA VAL A 58 37.38 -0.64 -30.45
C VAL A 58 36.94 0.40 -29.40
N ALA A 59 36.87 1.65 -29.87
CA ALA A 59 35.87 2.67 -29.55
C ALA A 59 35.46 2.91 -28.07
N ARG A 60 36.38 3.31 -27.17
CA ARG A 60 36.01 3.81 -25.82
C ARG A 60 36.88 4.97 -25.27
N THR A 61 37.32 5.90 -26.11
CA THR A 61 38.30 6.94 -25.69
C THR A 61 37.69 8.19 -25.04
N LYS A 62 36.39 8.45 -25.22
CA LYS A 62 35.71 9.63 -24.63
C LYS A 62 35.19 9.35 -23.22
N TRP A 63 34.46 8.24 -23.03
CA TRP A 63 33.94 7.82 -21.72
C TRP A 63 35.04 7.52 -20.71
N LYS A 64 36.14 6.88 -21.14
CA LYS A 64 37.30 6.69 -20.26
C LYS A 64 37.93 8.00 -19.82
N ARG A 65 38.03 9.00 -20.70
CA ARG A 65 38.51 10.35 -20.32
C ARG A 65 37.58 11.03 -19.34
N VAL A 66 36.26 10.98 -19.58
CA VAL A 66 35.27 11.52 -18.65
C VAL A 66 35.37 10.83 -17.30
N LEU A 67 35.44 9.50 -17.25
CA LEU A 67 35.62 8.74 -16.02
C LEU A 67 36.93 9.09 -15.31
N VAL A 68 38.03 9.29 -16.03
CA VAL A 68 39.32 9.70 -15.48
C VAL A 68 39.25 11.12 -14.92
N TYR A 69 38.62 12.08 -15.61
CA TYR A 69 38.40 13.43 -15.09
C TYR A 69 37.48 13.44 -13.88
N LEU A 70 36.45 12.59 -13.87
CA LEU A 70 35.52 12.43 -12.76
C LEU A 70 36.23 11.80 -11.55
N GLN A 71 37.14 10.86 -11.78
CA GLN A 71 38.00 10.24 -10.76
C GLN A 71 39.04 11.22 -10.20
N LEU A 72 39.63 12.08 -11.05
CA LEU A 72 40.55 13.14 -10.64
C LEU A 72 39.85 14.25 -9.84
N ALA A 73 38.64 14.62 -10.25
CA ALA A 73 37.78 15.54 -9.50
C ALA A 73 37.29 14.92 -8.19
N TYR A 74 37.07 13.61 -8.16
CA TYR A 74 36.68 12.84 -6.98
C TYR A 74 37.81 12.74 -5.94
N GLU A 75 39.05 12.49 -6.35
CA GLU A 75 40.22 12.47 -5.44
C GLU A 75 40.54 13.84 -4.83
N LYS A 76 40.30 14.92 -5.59
CA LYS A 76 40.69 16.29 -5.18
C LYS A 76 39.63 16.99 -4.32
N SER A 77 38.44 16.44 -4.21
CA SER A 77 37.31 17.08 -3.54
C SER A 77 36.86 16.26 -2.32
N LYS A 78 36.34 16.92 -1.29
CA LYS A 78 35.68 16.27 -0.14
C LYS A 78 34.37 15.51 -0.53
N ILE A 79 34.18 15.19 -1.81
CA ILE A 79 33.00 14.50 -2.38
C ILE A 79 32.93 13.04 -1.92
N GLN A 80 34.00 12.47 -1.38
CA GLN A 80 33.98 11.16 -0.71
C GLN A 80 32.90 11.07 0.39
N SER A 81 32.59 12.19 1.08
CA SER A 81 31.49 12.27 2.04
C SER A 81 30.11 12.41 1.39
N LEU A 82 30.04 12.96 0.17
CA LEU A 82 28.79 13.21 -0.55
C LEU A 82 28.32 11.99 -1.35
N PHE A 83 29.23 11.12 -1.79
CA PHE A 83 28.90 9.90 -2.52
C PHE A 83 27.92 8.97 -1.78
N PRO A 84 28.13 8.61 -0.49
CA PRO A 84 27.17 7.78 0.24
C PRO A 84 25.83 8.50 0.44
N ILE A 85 25.82 9.82 0.60
CA ILE A 85 24.58 10.63 0.73
C ILE A 85 23.80 10.62 -0.59
N LEU A 86 24.48 10.81 -1.72
CA LEU A 86 23.89 10.73 -3.06
C LEU A 86 23.37 9.32 -3.38
N LEU A 87 24.10 8.28 -2.96
CA LEU A 87 23.67 6.90 -3.11
C LEU A 87 22.39 6.63 -2.28
N LEU A 88 22.34 7.11 -1.04
CA LEU A 88 21.16 6.98 -0.18
C LEU A 88 19.96 7.73 -0.76
N PHE A 89 20.19 8.93 -1.28
CA PHE A 89 19.17 9.74 -1.93
C PHE A 89 18.64 9.07 -3.21
N ALA A 90 19.53 8.56 -4.05
CA ALA A 90 19.17 7.80 -5.24
C ALA A 90 18.40 6.53 -4.87
N TYR A 91 18.81 5.82 -3.81
CA TYR A 91 18.10 4.65 -3.30
C TYR A 91 16.69 5.01 -2.78
N SER A 92 16.54 6.12 -2.07
CA SER A 92 15.23 6.59 -1.61
C SER A 92 14.30 6.97 -2.76
N ILE A 93 14.82 7.64 -3.80
CA ILE A 93 14.04 7.98 -5.00
C ILE A 93 13.66 6.71 -5.76
N LEU A 94 14.61 5.79 -5.96
CA LEU A 94 14.37 4.56 -6.71
C LEU A 94 13.37 3.66 -5.97
N GLY A 95 13.52 3.53 -4.65
CA GLY A 95 12.58 2.83 -3.78
C GLY A 95 11.19 3.45 -3.87
N GLY A 96 11.09 4.77 -3.69
CA GLY A 96 9.82 5.51 -3.84
C GLY A 96 9.19 5.34 -5.21
N PHE A 97 9.98 5.34 -6.28
CA PHE A 97 9.50 5.12 -7.64
C PHE A 97 8.98 3.68 -7.86
N ILE A 98 9.67 2.68 -7.31
CA ILE A 98 9.24 1.28 -7.38
C ILE A 98 7.92 1.09 -6.60
N PHE A 99 7.84 1.60 -5.37
CA PHE A 99 6.60 1.55 -4.58
C PHE A 99 5.46 2.28 -5.29
N TYR A 100 5.72 3.49 -5.80
CA TYR A 100 4.73 4.24 -6.56
C TYR A 100 4.25 3.48 -7.80
N SER A 101 5.15 2.85 -8.55
CA SER A 101 4.79 2.11 -9.77
C SER A 101 3.95 0.86 -9.48
N ILE A 102 4.17 0.22 -8.33
CA ILE A 102 3.46 -1.00 -7.92
C ILE A 102 2.11 -0.65 -7.27
N GLU A 103 2.07 0.33 -6.37
CA GLU A 103 0.91 0.66 -5.54
C GLU A 103 -0.13 1.53 -6.29
N ARG A 104 0.34 2.44 -7.15
CA ARG A 104 -0.53 3.37 -7.89
C ARG A 104 -1.66 2.72 -8.68
N PRO A 105 -1.44 1.67 -9.51
CA PRO A 105 -2.54 1.11 -10.31
C PRO A 105 -3.62 0.45 -9.44
N SER A 106 -3.23 -0.19 -8.34
CA SER A 106 -4.19 -0.76 -7.37
C SER A 106 -4.94 0.32 -6.58
N GLU A 107 -4.27 1.41 -6.21
CA GLU A 107 -4.91 2.53 -5.54
C GLU A 107 -5.89 3.26 -6.48
N GLU A 108 -5.49 3.54 -7.72
CA GLU A 108 -6.34 4.23 -8.70
C GLU A 108 -7.62 3.44 -8.99
N SER A 109 -7.51 2.13 -9.23
CA SER A 109 -8.69 1.27 -9.44
C SER A 109 -9.62 1.24 -8.21
N LEU A 110 -9.06 1.08 -7.01
CA LEU A 110 -9.83 1.09 -5.77
C LEU A 110 -10.49 2.46 -5.48
N LEU A 111 -9.84 3.56 -5.85
CA LEU A 111 -10.41 4.91 -5.72
C LEU A 111 -11.58 5.13 -6.68
N VAL A 112 -11.49 4.62 -7.92
CA VAL A 112 -12.59 4.65 -8.88
C VAL A 112 -13.77 3.81 -8.39
N ASP A 113 -13.51 2.61 -7.88
CA ASP A 113 -14.58 1.76 -7.32
C ASP A 113 -15.27 2.44 -6.12
N LYS A 114 -14.49 3.12 -5.26
CA LYS A 114 -15.03 3.91 -4.15
C LYS A 114 -15.91 5.06 -4.62
N SER A 115 -15.47 5.81 -5.63
CA SER A 115 -16.25 6.95 -6.13
C SER A 115 -17.56 6.49 -6.76
N LEU A 116 -17.53 5.43 -7.58
CA LEU A 116 -18.73 4.82 -8.18
C LEU A 116 -19.70 4.31 -7.11
N TYR A 117 -19.17 3.65 -6.07
CA TYR A 117 -20.02 3.17 -4.98
C TYR A 117 -20.69 4.33 -4.23
N ILE A 118 -19.95 5.39 -3.89
CA ILE A 118 -20.51 6.58 -3.22
C ILE A 118 -21.56 7.27 -4.11
N GLU A 119 -21.34 7.33 -5.41
CA GLU A 119 -22.30 7.87 -6.36
C GLU A 119 -23.60 7.04 -6.37
N SER A 120 -23.50 5.71 -6.38
CA SER A 120 -24.68 4.84 -6.30
C SER A 120 -25.47 5.03 -4.98
N LEU A 121 -24.79 5.21 -3.85
CA LEU A 121 -25.44 5.47 -2.57
C LEU A 121 -26.12 6.84 -2.53
N LYS A 122 -25.52 7.84 -3.18
CA LYS A 122 -26.12 9.16 -3.33
C LYS A 122 -27.39 9.08 -4.17
N GLU A 123 -27.37 8.31 -5.26
CA GLU A 123 -28.54 8.09 -6.09
C GLU A 123 -29.67 7.37 -5.33
N GLU A 124 -29.33 6.33 -4.54
CA GLU A 124 -30.29 5.65 -3.66
C GLU A 124 -30.95 6.64 -2.68
N LEU A 125 -30.15 7.52 -2.05
CA LEU A 125 -30.65 8.54 -1.13
C LEU A 125 -31.60 9.53 -1.82
N VAL A 126 -31.23 10.00 -3.02
CA VAL A 126 -32.07 10.90 -3.82
C VAL A 126 -33.38 10.22 -4.20
N ASN A 127 -33.34 8.94 -4.60
CA ASN A 127 -34.53 8.17 -4.95
C ASN A 127 -35.49 8.02 -3.76
N VAL A 128 -34.96 7.77 -2.55
CA VAL A 128 -35.78 7.74 -1.33
C VAL A 128 -36.43 9.11 -1.07
N LEU A 129 -35.71 10.21 -1.25
CA LEU A 129 -36.24 11.54 -1.06
C LEU A 129 -37.35 11.87 -2.08
N LEU A 130 -37.13 11.51 -3.34
CA LEU A 130 -38.11 11.67 -4.42
C LEU A 130 -39.36 10.85 -4.16
N ASP A 131 -39.24 9.60 -3.71
CA ASP A 131 -40.41 8.76 -3.37
C ASP A 131 -41.22 9.38 -2.22
N VAL A 132 -40.53 9.87 -1.18
CA VAL A 132 -41.20 10.59 -0.07
C VAL A 132 -41.92 11.84 -0.58
N HIS A 133 -41.27 12.62 -1.45
CA HIS A 133 -41.85 13.83 -2.04
C HIS A 133 -43.06 13.53 -2.92
N MET A 134 -42.96 12.53 -3.81
CA MET A 134 -44.05 12.09 -4.69
C MET A 134 -45.23 11.59 -3.87
N ARG A 135 -45.00 10.85 -2.79
CA ARG A 135 -46.08 10.39 -1.92
C ARG A 135 -46.78 11.53 -1.18
N LEU A 136 -46.02 12.53 -0.71
CA LEU A 136 -46.57 13.76 -0.14
C LEU A 136 -47.41 14.54 -1.15
N ARG A 137 -46.92 14.65 -2.39
CA ARG A 137 -47.65 15.28 -3.49
C ARG A 137 -48.96 14.54 -3.79
N ASN A 138 -48.93 13.22 -3.86
CA ASN A 138 -50.12 12.39 -4.08
C ASN A 138 -51.17 12.59 -2.99
N PHE A 139 -50.77 12.70 -1.71
CA PHE A 139 -51.71 13.02 -0.63
C PHE A 139 -52.34 14.40 -0.81
N ASN A 140 -51.53 15.39 -1.21
CA ASN A 140 -52.00 16.75 -1.43
C ASN A 140 -53.01 16.82 -2.59
N GLU A 141 -52.76 16.11 -3.69
CA GLU A 141 -53.68 16.02 -4.84
C GLU A 141 -54.97 15.27 -4.46
N THR A 142 -54.85 14.12 -3.78
CA THR A 142 -55.98 13.24 -3.42
C THR A 142 -56.91 13.87 -2.38
N TYR A 143 -56.36 14.57 -1.39
CA TYR A 143 -57.11 15.14 -0.26
C TYR A 143 -57.20 16.67 -0.29
N SER A 144 -56.93 17.30 -1.44
CA SER A 144 -57.01 18.76 -1.65
C SER A 144 -58.33 19.37 -1.17
N ASN A 145 -59.43 18.65 -1.33
CA ASN A 145 -60.77 19.09 -0.96
C ASN A 145 -61.05 19.01 0.56
N ASN A 146 -60.25 18.27 1.34
CA ASN A 146 -60.49 18.07 2.77
C ASN A 146 -59.21 18.24 3.60
N THR A 147 -59.04 19.46 4.13
CA THR A 147 -57.88 19.86 4.93
C THR A 147 -57.73 19.05 6.22
N HIS A 148 -58.83 18.61 6.83
CA HIS A 148 -58.79 17.82 8.07
C HIS A 148 -58.19 16.43 7.82
N VAL A 149 -58.66 15.75 6.77
CA VAL A 149 -58.16 14.43 6.38
C VAL A 149 -56.71 14.53 5.91
N LEU A 150 -56.37 15.54 5.11
CA LEU A 150 -54.99 15.80 4.67
C LEU A 150 -54.02 15.95 5.85
N ASN A 151 -54.40 16.72 6.87
CA ASN A 151 -53.58 16.91 8.07
C ASN A 151 -53.37 15.61 8.87
N LEU A 152 -54.38 14.74 8.94
CA LEU A 152 -54.24 13.42 9.56
C LEU A 152 -53.23 12.54 8.81
N TYR A 153 -53.32 12.48 7.48
CA TYR A 153 -52.37 11.74 6.66
C TYR A 153 -50.95 12.30 6.76
N HIS A 154 -50.77 13.62 6.74
CA HIS A 154 -49.45 14.23 6.96
C HIS A 154 -48.87 13.85 8.31
N ARG A 155 -49.65 13.88 9.39
CA ARG A 155 -49.19 13.50 10.74
C ARG A 155 -48.80 12.02 10.81
N ALA A 156 -49.61 11.13 10.24
CA ALA A 156 -49.32 9.70 10.21
C ALA A 156 -48.07 9.40 9.35
N TYR A 157 -47.98 10.00 8.17
CA TYR A 157 -46.88 9.75 7.23
C TYR A 157 -45.55 10.37 7.67
N ARG A 158 -45.58 11.47 8.42
CA ARG A 158 -44.37 12.18 8.88
C ARG A 158 -43.37 11.25 9.57
N ARG A 159 -43.84 10.39 10.50
CA ARG A 159 -42.96 9.47 11.23
C ARG A 159 -42.32 8.44 10.30
N TYR A 160 -43.12 7.86 9.40
CA TYR A 160 -42.65 6.89 8.42
C TYR A 160 -41.61 7.52 7.47
N ALA A 161 -41.91 8.69 6.89
CA ALA A 161 -41.02 9.40 5.99
C ALA A 161 -39.69 9.78 6.67
N LEU A 162 -39.77 10.31 7.90
CA LEU A 162 -38.59 10.68 8.67
C LEU A 162 -37.72 9.45 8.97
N ASN A 163 -38.31 8.35 9.42
CA ASN A 163 -37.56 7.11 9.69
C ASN A 163 -36.88 6.57 8.43
N ARG A 164 -37.58 6.62 7.28
CA ARG A 164 -37.02 6.15 6.01
C ARG A 164 -35.83 7.02 5.56
N ILE A 165 -35.96 8.35 5.67
CA ILE A 165 -34.87 9.29 5.37
C ILE A 165 -33.71 9.12 6.36
N HIS A 166 -33.99 9.01 7.65
CA HIS A 166 -32.95 8.82 8.66
C HIS A 166 -32.16 7.53 8.42
N ARG A 167 -32.84 6.43 8.09
CA ARG A 167 -32.19 5.16 7.77
C ARG A 167 -31.30 5.28 6.53
N SER A 168 -31.77 5.91 5.45
CA SER A 168 -30.94 6.07 4.25
C SER A 168 -29.73 6.98 4.49
N VAL A 169 -29.91 8.09 5.21
CA VAL A 169 -28.80 8.99 5.60
C VAL A 169 -27.79 8.29 6.51
N TYR A 170 -28.27 7.50 7.48
CA TYR A 170 -27.41 6.71 8.36
C TYR A 170 -26.52 5.74 7.55
N TRP A 171 -27.12 4.97 6.65
CA TRP A 171 -26.36 4.03 5.82
C TRP A 171 -25.40 4.72 4.86
N TYR A 172 -25.80 5.85 4.26
CA TYR A 172 -24.92 6.67 3.43
C TYR A 172 -23.69 7.16 4.22
N THR A 173 -23.90 7.78 5.38
CA THR A 173 -22.84 8.34 6.22
C THR A 173 -21.91 7.26 6.77
N LEU A 174 -22.45 6.13 7.24
CA LEU A 174 -21.68 4.99 7.71
C LEU A 174 -20.82 4.39 6.60
N SER A 175 -21.39 4.22 5.40
CA SER A 175 -20.68 3.67 4.25
C SER A 175 -19.57 4.61 3.77
N ALA A 176 -19.85 5.92 3.71
CA ALA A 176 -18.84 6.91 3.38
C ALA A 176 -17.69 6.88 4.40
N PHE A 177 -17.99 6.93 5.70
CA PHE A 177 -16.98 6.91 6.77
C PHE A 177 -16.11 5.64 6.77
N TYR A 178 -16.70 4.50 6.45
CA TYR A 178 -15.97 3.24 6.37
C TYR A 178 -15.04 3.19 5.14
N LEU A 179 -15.43 3.81 4.03
CA LEU A 179 -14.66 3.79 2.78
C LEU A 179 -13.60 4.89 2.67
N THR A 180 -13.77 6.02 3.38
CA THR A 180 -12.85 7.16 3.33
C THR A 180 -11.54 6.92 4.06
N GLU A 181 -11.51 6.07 5.09
CA GLU A 181 -10.32 5.87 5.92
C GLU A 181 -9.66 4.51 5.68
N HIS A 182 -8.36 4.53 5.40
CA HIS A 182 -7.53 3.34 5.15
C HIS A 182 -7.07 2.65 6.44
N GLU A 183 -7.91 2.66 7.47
CA GLU A 183 -7.52 2.13 8.76
C GLU A 183 -7.83 0.64 8.87
N MET A 184 -6.76 -0.15 9.02
CA MET A 184 -6.81 -1.61 9.12
C MET A 184 -7.76 -2.11 10.22
N HIS A 185 -7.97 -1.32 11.28
CA HIS A 185 -8.85 -1.68 12.38
C HIS A 185 -10.34 -1.62 12.00
N LYS A 186 -10.76 -0.75 11.08
CA LYS A 186 -12.15 -0.71 10.56
C LYS A 186 -12.48 -1.97 9.78
N ALA A 187 -11.50 -2.43 8.98
CA ALA A 187 -11.61 -3.67 8.22
C ALA A 187 -11.74 -4.91 9.13
N LEU A 188 -11.16 -4.87 10.34
CA LEU A 188 -11.30 -5.92 11.36
C LEU A 188 -12.66 -5.86 12.07
N ALA A 189 -13.19 -4.66 12.34
CA ALA A 189 -14.48 -4.50 13.02
C ALA A 189 -15.66 -5.15 12.25
N LEU A 190 -15.61 -5.13 10.91
CA LEU A 190 -16.62 -5.76 10.05
C LEU A 190 -16.22 -7.16 9.54
N ARG A 191 -15.20 -7.80 10.15
CA ARG A 191 -14.85 -9.20 9.87
C ARG A 191 -15.45 -10.10 10.96
N PRO A 192 -16.58 -10.78 10.69
CA PRO A 192 -17.10 -11.77 11.62
C PRO A 192 -16.12 -12.95 11.76
N GLN A 193 -16.03 -13.52 12.97
CA GLN A 193 -15.20 -14.71 13.21
C GLN A 193 -15.80 -15.95 12.53
N ASN A 194 -17.14 -16.05 12.50
CA ASN A 194 -17.89 -17.14 11.88
C ASN A 194 -18.97 -16.58 10.94
N PRO A 195 -18.63 -16.12 9.73
CA PRO A 195 -19.62 -15.72 8.74
C PRO A 195 -20.45 -16.91 8.26
N GLU A 196 -21.77 -16.72 8.17
CA GLU A 196 -22.65 -17.64 7.47
C GLU A 196 -22.19 -17.89 6.02
N ALA A 197 -22.34 -19.12 5.54
CA ALA A 197 -21.85 -19.54 4.23
C ALA A 197 -22.40 -18.68 3.06
N ILE A 198 -23.61 -18.15 3.20
CA ILE A 198 -24.25 -17.29 2.19
C ILE A 198 -23.50 -15.96 2.05
N TRP A 199 -22.98 -15.43 3.16
CA TRP A 199 -22.38 -14.10 3.23
C TRP A 199 -20.86 -14.11 3.14
N GLN A 200 -20.21 -15.27 3.22
CA GLN A 200 -18.74 -15.40 3.17
C GLN A 200 -18.10 -14.64 2.02
N LYS A 201 -18.65 -14.77 0.80
CA LYS A 201 -18.15 -14.09 -0.40
C LYS A 201 -18.24 -12.56 -0.30
N HIS A 202 -19.23 -12.05 0.42
CA HIS A 202 -19.38 -10.60 0.64
C HIS A 202 -18.33 -10.05 1.60
N PHE A 203 -17.77 -10.85 2.51
CA PHE A 203 -16.72 -10.41 3.43
C PHE A 203 -15.32 -10.35 2.82
N GLU A 204 -15.13 -10.91 1.62
CA GLU A 204 -13.85 -10.84 0.89
C GLU A 204 -13.56 -9.42 0.38
N SER A 205 -14.60 -8.70 -0.06
CA SER A 205 -14.51 -7.33 -0.56
C SER A 205 -14.85 -6.29 0.51
N ASN A 206 -14.15 -5.16 0.52
CA ASN A 206 -14.43 -4.05 1.45
C ASN A 206 -15.87 -3.51 1.30
N PHE A 207 -16.39 -3.47 0.07
CA PHE A 207 -17.75 -3.01 -0.23
C PHE A 207 -18.81 -4.02 0.21
N GLY A 208 -18.52 -5.31 0.02
CA GLY A 208 -19.45 -6.40 0.36
C GLY A 208 -19.69 -6.52 1.86
N ARG A 209 -18.71 -6.15 2.70
CA ARG A 209 -18.84 -6.15 4.17
C ARG A 209 -19.96 -5.21 4.65
N ILE A 210 -19.98 -3.99 4.14
CA ILE A 210 -21.01 -3.00 4.51
C ILE A 210 -22.38 -3.44 3.96
N ALA A 211 -22.41 -3.95 2.73
CA ALA A 211 -23.65 -4.43 2.12
C ALA A 211 -24.25 -5.61 2.90
N ALA A 212 -23.42 -6.56 3.33
CA ALA A 212 -23.84 -7.66 4.20
C ALA A 212 -24.38 -7.13 5.53
N LEU A 213 -23.68 -6.17 6.16
CA LEU A 213 -24.15 -5.55 7.41
C LEU A 213 -25.53 -4.89 7.24
N LYS A 214 -25.72 -4.10 6.18
CA LYS A 214 -27.02 -3.48 5.85
C LYS A 214 -28.11 -4.54 5.72
N ASN A 215 -27.85 -5.61 4.96
CA ASN A 215 -28.83 -6.69 4.78
C ASN A 215 -29.17 -7.42 6.08
N TYR A 216 -28.19 -7.69 6.94
CA TYR A 216 -28.44 -8.28 8.26
C TYR A 216 -29.34 -7.38 9.12
N THR A 217 -29.05 -6.07 9.18
CA THR A 217 -29.90 -5.16 9.95
C THR A 217 -31.31 -5.05 9.37
N ASP A 218 -31.43 -5.14 8.04
CA ASP A 218 -32.71 -5.08 7.36
C ASP A 218 -33.57 -6.31 7.67
N GLN A 219 -32.96 -7.49 7.81
CA GLN A 219 -33.63 -8.73 8.23
C GLN A 219 -34.11 -8.65 9.69
N VAL A 220 -33.24 -8.19 10.60
CA VAL A 220 -33.57 -8.06 12.04
C VAL A 220 -34.71 -7.05 12.30
N ILE A 221 -34.90 -6.06 11.44
CA ILE A 221 -36.00 -5.09 11.57
C ILE A 221 -37.34 -5.68 11.10
N VAL A 222 -37.32 -6.74 10.28
CA VAL A 222 -38.52 -7.33 9.66
C VAL A 222 -39.08 -8.51 10.47
N GLU A 223 -38.25 -9.18 11.28
CA GLU A 223 -38.68 -10.16 12.29
C GLU A 223 -39.23 -9.50 13.57
#